data_AF-A0A101HFZ7-F1
#
_entry.id   AF-A0A101HFZ7-F1
#
_cell.length_a   1.000
_cell.length_b   1.000
_cell.length_c   1.000
_cell.angle_alpha   90.00
_cell.angle_beta   90.00
_cell.angle_gamma   90.00
#
_symmetry.space_group_name_H-M   'P 1'
#
loop_
_entity.id
_entity.type
_entity.pdbx_description
1 polymer ?
#
loop_
_entity_poly.entity_id
_entity_poly.type
_entity_poly.pdbx_seq_one_letter_code
_entity_poly.pdbx_strand_id
1 'polypeptide(L)' 'DSVDVWFSKIKDIGNELGYTSDYKAFKSNPEKFKGKVGDVAMVLRIALTKKSRTPDLHQVMRVLGKEKVEERLRKFMI' A
#
# COMPACT_ATOMS: atom_id res chain seq x y z
N ASP A 1 4.87 13.60 5.66
CA ASP A 1 3.40 13.53 5.51
C ASP A 1 2.74 13.07 6.80
N SER A 2 1.48 13.44 7.01
CA SER A 2 0.61 12.78 7.98
C SER A 2 0.22 11.39 7.45
N VAL A 3 -0.33 10.53 8.32
CA VAL A 3 -0.81 9.20 7.94
C VAL A 3 -1.88 9.31 6.86
N ASP A 4 -2.81 10.27 6.97
CA ASP A 4 -3.89 10.46 6.01
C ASP A 4 -3.38 10.90 4.63
N VAL A 5 -2.42 11.83 4.59
CA VAL A 5 -1.82 12.29 3.32
C VAL A 5 -1.05 11.16 2.66
N TRP A 6 -0.28 10.39 3.44
CA TRP A 6 0.40 9.20 2.92
C TRP A 6 -0.59 8.19 2.36
N PHE A 7 -1.66 7.88 3.10
CA PHE A 7 -2.63 6.90 2.66
C PHE A 7 -3.46 7.38 1.47
N SER A 8 -3.71 8.68 1.33
CA SER A 8 -4.32 9.27 0.13
C SER A 8 -3.49 8.97 -1.11
N LYS A 9 -2.17 9.15 -1.05
CA LYS A 9 -1.27 8.80 -2.17
C LYS A 9 -1.34 7.32 -2.54
N ILE A 10 -1.47 6.44 -1.55
CA ILE A 10 -1.65 5.00 -1.79
C ILE A 10 -3.00 4.72 -2.48
N LYS A 11 -4.07 5.45 -2.13
CA LYS A 11 -5.36 5.35 -2.84
C LYS A 11 -5.23 5.81 -4.29
N ASP A 12 -4.56 6.92 -4.54
CA ASP A 12 -4.39 7.46 -5.89
C ASP A 12 -3.66 6.44 -6.79
N ILE A 13 -2.53 5.90 -6.32
CA ILE A 13 -1.79 4.83 -7.01
C ILE A 13 -2.67 3.60 -7.23
N GLY A 14 -3.41 3.16 -6.20
CA GLY A 14 -4.26 1.98 -6.31
C GLY A 14 -5.37 2.17 -7.35
N ASN A 15 -6.03 3.34 -7.34
CA ASN A 15 -7.08 3.69 -8.29
C ASN A 15 -6.56 3.72 -9.73
N GLU A 16 -5.38 4.30 -9.97
CA GLU A 16 -4.72 4.29 -11.29
C GLU A 16 -4.41 2.87 -11.78
N LEU A 17 -4.11 1.93 -10.88
CA LEU A 17 -3.82 0.55 -11.21
C LEU A 17 -5.06 -0.34 -11.36
N GLY A 18 -6.26 0.18 -11.11
CA GLY A 18 -7.54 -0.52 -11.18
C GLY A 18 -7.99 -1.20 -9.88
N TYR A 19 -7.40 -0.83 -8.75
CA TYR A 19 -7.89 -1.17 -7.41
C TYR A 19 -8.84 -0.08 -6.91
N THR A 20 -9.75 -0.39 -6.00
CA THR A 20 -10.68 0.62 -5.48
C THR A 20 -10.47 0.94 -4.01
N SER A 21 -10.53 2.22 -3.66
CA SER A 21 -10.64 2.69 -2.27
C SER A 21 -12.07 2.64 -1.72
N ASP A 22 -13.08 2.45 -2.57
CA ASP A 22 -14.48 2.34 -2.17
C ASP A 22 -14.87 0.88 -1.95
N TYR A 23 -15.00 0.51 -0.68
CA TYR A 23 -15.36 -0.84 -0.25
C TYR A 23 -16.80 -1.20 -0.59
N LYS A 24 -17.70 -0.23 -0.67
CA LYS A 24 -19.09 -0.48 -1.08
C LYS A 24 -19.13 -0.80 -2.57
N ALA A 25 -18.44 0.00 -3.40
CA ALA A 25 -18.32 -0.27 -4.83
C ALA A 25 -17.69 -1.64 -5.10
N PHE A 26 -16.63 -2.01 -4.37
CA PHE A 26 -16.01 -3.34 -4.49
C PHE A 26 -16.97 -4.48 -4.13
N LYS A 27 -17.76 -4.33 -3.06
CA LYS A 27 -18.73 -5.35 -2.65
C LYS A 27 -19.89 -5.50 -3.64
N SER A 28 -20.34 -4.41 -4.24
CA SER A 28 -21.44 -4.42 -5.20
C SER A 28 -21.04 -5.00 -6.56
N ASN A 29 -19.82 -4.76 -7.03
CA ASN A 29 -19.32 -5.28 -8.29
C ASN A 29 -17.79 -5.52 -8.20
N PRO A 30 -17.36 -6.68 -7.67
CA PRO A 30 -15.95 -6.99 -7.51
C PRO A 30 -15.24 -7.22 -8.85
N GLU A 31 -15.91 -7.73 -9.89
CA GLU A 31 -15.28 -7.99 -11.19
C GLU A 31 -14.80 -6.72 -11.91
N LYS A 32 -15.33 -5.54 -11.55
CA LYS A 32 -14.88 -4.25 -12.07
C LYS A 32 -13.49 -3.83 -11.58
N PHE A 33 -12.97 -4.45 -10.51
CA PHE A 33 -11.74 -4.02 -9.86
C PHE A 33 -10.75 -5.18 -9.70
N LYS A 34 -9.46 -4.89 -9.79
CA LYS A 34 -8.40 -5.88 -9.52
C LYS A 34 -8.29 -6.25 -8.03
N GLY A 35 -8.88 -5.44 -7.16
CA GLY A 35 -8.85 -5.60 -5.72
C GLY A 35 -9.16 -4.30 -5.00
N LYS A 36 -8.83 -4.25 -3.71
CA LYS A 36 -8.99 -3.07 -2.85
C LYS A 36 -7.64 -2.36 -2.68
N VAL A 37 -7.65 -1.06 -2.40
CA VAL A 37 -6.42 -0.31 -2.07
C VAL A 37 -5.69 -0.90 -0.85
N GLY A 38 -6.42 -1.53 0.07
CA GLY A 38 -5.80 -2.28 1.18
C GLY A 38 -4.87 -3.42 0.73
N ASP A 39 -5.13 -4.02 -0.44
CA ASP A 39 -4.30 -5.07 -1.00
C ASP A 39 -2.96 -4.49 -1.51
N VAL A 40 -2.99 -3.28 -2.09
CA VAL A 40 -1.78 -2.53 -2.47
C VAL A 40 -0.92 -2.21 -1.25
N ALA A 41 -1.55 -1.73 -0.16
CA ALA A 41 -0.86 -1.48 1.11
C ALA A 41 -0.27 -2.77 1.73
N MET A 42 -0.92 -3.91 1.53
CA MET A 42 -0.40 -5.21 1.97
C MET A 42 0.86 -5.61 1.19
N VAL A 43 0.89 -5.42 -0.13
CA VAL A 43 2.09 -5.69 -0.94
C VAL A 43 3.26 -4.82 -0.47
N LEU A 44 3.03 -3.53 -0.24
CA LEU A 44 4.05 -2.62 0.30
C LEU A 44 4.54 -3.10 1.68
N ARG A 45 3.64 -3.53 2.56
CA ARG A 45 4.02 -4.08 3.88
C ARG A 45 4.94 -5.28 3.73
N ILE A 46 4.60 -6.23 2.86
CA ILE A 46 5.40 -7.44 2.65
C ILE A 46 6.75 -7.08 2.03
N ALA A 47 6.78 -6.25 1.00
CA ALA A 47 8.01 -5.80 0.33
C ALA A 47 8.97 -5.09 1.31
N LEU A 48 8.42 -4.26 2.21
CA LEU A 48 9.22 -3.48 3.15
C LEU A 48 9.61 -4.24 4.42
N THR A 49 8.82 -5.20 4.86
CA THR A 49 8.99 -5.79 6.22
C THR A 49 9.14 -7.31 6.24
N LYS A 50 8.90 -7.99 5.11
CA LYS A 50 8.80 -9.45 4.99
C LYS A 50 7.77 -10.09 5.93
N LYS A 51 6.82 -9.30 6.43
CA LYS A 51 5.76 -9.72 7.37
C LYS A 51 4.41 -9.26 6.85
N SER A 52 3.37 -10.05 7.11
CA SER A 52 1.97 -9.67 6.82
C SER A 52 1.32 -8.90 7.97
N ARG A 53 1.91 -8.94 9.17
CA ARG A 53 1.45 -8.24 10.37
C ARG A 53 2.57 -7.37 10.93
N THR A 54 2.30 -6.08 11.06
CA THR A 54 3.24 -5.06 11.55
C THR A 54 2.47 -4.03 12.37
N PRO A 55 3.16 -3.19 13.16
CA PRO A 55 2.63 -1.87 13.53
C PRO A 55 2.26 -1.04 12.29
N ASP A 56 1.76 0.17 12.50
CA ASP A 56 1.40 1.08 11.41
C ASP A 56 2.53 1.21 10.36
N LEU A 57 2.20 0.93 9.10
CA LEU A 57 3.20 0.84 8.03
C LEU A 57 3.86 2.20 7.78
N HIS A 58 3.09 3.29 7.87
CA HIS A 58 3.62 4.65 7.70
C HIS A 58 4.66 4.97 8.79
N GLN A 59 4.41 4.64 10.06
CA GLN A 59 5.42 4.79 11.11
C GLN A 59 6.65 3.91 10.87
N VAL A 60 6.47 2.66 10.45
CA VAL A 60 7.59 1.78 10.08
C VAL A 60 8.44 2.42 8.99
N MET A 61 7.81 2.96 7.93
CA MET A 61 8.52 3.66 6.85
C MET A 61 9.27 4.90 7.36
N ARG A 62 8.69 5.66 8.30
CA ARG A 62 9.37 6.83 8.89
C ARG A 62 10.59 6.44 9.71
N VAL A 63 10.50 5.36 10.49
CA VAL A 63 11.64 4.85 11.29
C VAL A 63 12.74 4.30 10.39
N LEU A 64 12.39 3.60 9.31
CA LEU A 64 13.36 3.08 8.34
C LEU A 64 14.10 4.19 7.57
N GLY A 65 13.44 5.32 7.35
CA GLY A 65 13.96 6.39 6.51
C GLY A 65 13.87 6.09 5.01
N LYS A 66 13.93 7.15 4.20
CA LYS A 66 13.73 7.09 2.73
C LYS A 66 14.68 6.10 2.05
N GLU A 67 15.98 6.19 2.35
CA GLU A 67 16.99 5.35 1.69
C GLU A 67 16.74 3.87 1.89
N LYS A 68 16.40 3.45 3.12
CA LYS A 68 16.15 2.04 3.43
C LYS A 68 14.84 1.54 2.82
N VAL A 69 13.82 2.38 2.78
CA VAL A 69 12.55 2.08 2.11
C VAL A 69 12.80 1.82 0.63
N GLU A 70 13.50 2.72 -0.06
CA GLU A 70 13.80 2.55 -1.48
C GLU A 70 14.71 1.34 -1.76
N GLU A 71 15.74 1.11 -0.93
CA GLU A 71 16.60 -0.08 -1.05
C GLU A 71 15.78 -1.38 -0.98
N ARG A 72 14.85 -1.47 -0.02
CA ARG A 72 14.00 -2.65 0.15
C ARG A 72 13.02 -2.84 -1.00
N LEU A 73 12.42 -1.76 -1.51
CA LEU A 73 11.54 -1.83 -2.67
C LEU A 73 12.30 -2.27 -3.93
N ARG A 74 13.48 -1.69 -4.19
CA ARG A 74 14.34 -2.12 -5.31
C ARG A 74 14.68 -3.60 -5.20
N LYS A 75 15.04 -4.09 -4.02
CA LYS A 75 15.34 -5.51 -3.77
C LYS A 75 14.13 -6.45 -3.97
N PHE A 76 12.90 -5.95 -3.88
CA PHE A 76 11.69 -6.76 -4.07
C PHE A 76 11.30 -6.91 -5.55
N MET A 77 11.74 -5.99 -6.41
CA MET A 77 11.46 -6.00 -7.84
C MET A 77 12.44 -6.83 -8.69
N ILE A 78 13.49 -7.38 -8.06
CA ILE A 78 14.61 -8.09 -8.71
C ILE A 78 14.43 -9.60 -8.51
#